data_AF-V4XV50-F1
#
_entry.id   AF-V4XV50-F1
#
_cell.length_a   1.000
_cell.length_b   1.000
_cell.length_c   1.000
_cell.angle_alpha   90.00
_cell.angle_beta   90.00
_cell.angle_gamma   90.00
#
_symmetry.space_group_name_H-M   'P 1'
#
loop_
_entity.id
_entity.type
_entity.pdbx_description
1 polymer ?
#
loop_
_entity_poly.entity_id
_entity_poly.type
_entity_poly.pdbx_seq_one_letter_code
_entity_poly.pdbx_strand_id
1 'polypeptide(L)' 'MPAGDVVEAVTAEFGGGGGGSAAFAQAGGMSADPDEVAAYLRESRAR' A
#
# COMPACT_ATOMS: atom_id res chain seq x y z
N MET A 1 -5.74 -3.54 -10.53
CA MET A 1 -4.95 -2.36 -10.13
C MET A 1 -3.48 -2.72 -10.28
N PRO A 2 -2.66 -1.89 -10.96
CA PRO A 2 -1.20 -1.99 -10.96
C PRO A 2 -0.65 -2.05 -9.53
N ALA A 3 0.47 -2.76 -9.34
CA ALA A 3 1.12 -2.84 -8.02
C ALA A 3 1.60 -1.47 -7.52
N GLY A 4 2.03 -0.59 -8.43
CA GLY A 4 2.43 0.79 -8.11
C GLY A 4 1.31 1.60 -7.46
N ASP A 5 0.10 1.56 -8.02
CA ASP A 5 -1.07 2.28 -7.49
C ASP A 5 -1.45 1.78 -6.08
N VAL A 6 -1.30 0.48 -5.81
CA VAL A 6 -1.49 -0.06 -4.45
C VAL A 6 -0.49 0.56 -3.48
N VAL A 7 0.79 0.60 -3.86
CA VAL A 7 1.86 1.18 -3.03
C VAL A 7 1.61 2.66 -2.79
N GLU A 8 1.28 3.41 -3.84
CA GLU A 8 1.01 4.85 -3.75
C GLU A 8 -0.13 5.13 -2.76
N ALA A 9 -1.26 4.42 -2.89
CA ALA A 9 -2.40 4.56 -1.99
C ALA A 9 -2.04 4.25 -0.52
N VAL A 10 -1.30 3.15 -0.29
CA VAL A 10 -0.90 2.75 1.06
C VAL A 10 0.07 3.77 1.68
N THR A 11 1.04 4.27 0.91
CA THR A 11 2.00 5.27 1.43
C THR A 11 1.41 6.66 1.57
N ALA A 12 0.36 6.99 0.81
CA ALA A 12 -0.39 8.22 0.98
C ALA A 12 -1.20 8.21 2.30
N GLU A 13 -1.72 7.05 2.68
CA GLU A 13 -2.48 6.88 3.93
C GLU A 13 -1.56 6.79 5.16
N PHE A 14 -0.57 5.88 5.13
CA PHE A 14 0.21 5.52 6.32
C PHE A 14 1.61 6.16 6.38
N GLY A 15 1.92 7.03 5.41
CA GLY A 15 3.24 7.61 5.23
C GLY A 15 4.29 6.61 4.72
N GLY A 16 5.54 7.03 4.73
CA GLY A 16 6.65 6.26 4.15
C GLY A 16 6.77 6.48 2.64
N GLY A 17 7.32 5.49 1.94
CA GLY A 17 7.54 5.57 0.50
C GLY A 17 7.73 4.20 -0.14
N GLY A 18 7.68 4.17 -1.47
CA GLY A 18 7.78 2.94 -2.22
C GLY A 18 7.89 3.17 -3.71
N GLY A 19 8.12 2.08 -4.44
CA GLY A 19 8.27 2.12 -5.88
C GLY A 19 8.29 0.72 -6.50
N GLY A 20 8.14 0.70 -7.83
CA GLY A 20 8.15 -0.53 -8.59
C GLY A 20 7.55 -0.37 -9.98
N SER A 21 7.20 -1.51 -10.57
CA SER A 21 6.51 -1.63 -11.85
C SER A 21 5.04 -1.96 -11.66
N ALA A 22 4.28 -2.04 -12.76
CA ALA A 22 2.89 -2.46 -12.73
C ALA A 22 2.67 -3.88 -12.17
N ALA A 23 3.66 -4.78 -12.32
CA ALA A 23 3.54 -6.17 -11.87
C ALA A 23 4.09 -6.41 -10.45
N PHE A 24 5.01 -5.56 -10.00
CA PHE A 24 5.66 -5.70 -8.71
C PHE A 24 6.10 -4.35 -8.17
N ALA A 25 5.70 -4.04 -6.93
CA ALA A 25 6.10 -2.84 -6.22
C ALA A 25 6.23 -3.12 -4.73
N GLN A 26 7.04 -2.31 -4.05
CA GLN A 26 7.29 -2.43 -2.62
C GLN A 26 7.20 -1.06 -1.94
N ALA A 27 6.67 -1.06 -0.72
CA ALA A 27 6.59 0.10 0.16
C ALA A 27 7.30 -0.18 1.50
N GLY A 28 7.70 0.87 2.20
CA GLY A 28 8.33 0.77 3.52
C GLY A 28 8.37 2.11 4.26
N GLY A 29 8.70 2.04 5.56
CA GLY A 29 8.81 3.21 6.42
C GLY A 29 7.46 3.80 6.88
N MET A 30 6.39 3.01 6.83
CA MET A 30 5.07 3.39 7.33
C MET A 30 5.07 3.46 8.86
N SER A 31 4.23 4.33 9.42
CA SER A 31 4.02 4.41 10.88
C SER A 31 2.94 3.46 11.40
N ALA A 32 2.13 2.88 10.50
CA ALA A 32 1.04 1.99 10.84
C ALA A 32 1.48 0.57 11.20
N ASP A 33 0.69 -0.09 12.04
CA ASP A 33 0.89 -1.50 12.36
C ASP A 33 0.56 -2.39 11.15
N PRO A 34 1.24 -3.55 10.98
CA PRO A 34 1.02 -4.44 9.85
C PRO A 34 -0.44 -4.90 9.68
N ASP A 35 -1.16 -5.10 10.78
CA ASP A 35 -2.57 -5.54 10.76
C ASP A 35 -3.50 -4.44 10.23
N GLU A 36 -3.19 -3.18 10.52
CA GLU A 36 -3.93 -2.01 10.03
C GLU A 36 -3.78 -1.88 8.50
N VAL A 37 -2.55 -2.01 8.00
CA VAL A 37 -2.27 -2.03 6.55
C VAL A 37 -3.01 -3.19 5.88
N ALA A 38 -3.00 -4.37 6.48
CA ALA A 38 -3.69 -5.54 5.93
C ALA A 38 -5.23 -5.37 5.94
N ALA A 39 -5.80 -4.73 6.96
CA ALA A 39 -7.23 -4.42 7.01
C ALA A 39 -7.63 -3.44 5.89
N TYR A 40 -6.89 -2.33 5.77
CA TYR A 40 -7.08 -1.32 4.73
C TYR A 40 -7.07 -1.93 3.31
N LEU A 41 -6.10 -2.81 3.02
CA LEU A 41 -5.99 -3.47 1.71
C LEU A 41 -7.15 -4.40 1.41
N ARG A 42 -7.70 -5.08 2.43
CA ARG A 42 -8.86 -5.98 2.25
C ARG A 42 -10.13 -5.18 1.98
N GLU A 43 -10.34 -4.10 2.72
CA GLU A 43 -11.49 -3.21 2.52
C GLU A 43 -11.44 -2.51 1.16
N SER A 44 -10.26 -2.03 0.75
CA SER A 44 -10.06 -1.36 -0.54
C SER A 44 -10.36 -2.24 -1.75
N ARG A 45 -10.27 -3.57 -1.62
CA ARG A 45 -10.64 -4.52 -2.69
C ARG A 45 -12.13 -4.89 -2.69
N ALA A 46 -12.85 -4.63 -1.60
CA ALA A 46 -14.27 -4.87 -1.51
C ALA A 46 -15.11 -3.73 -2.11
N ARG A 47 -14.45 -2.62 -2.49
CA ARG A 47 -15.06 -1.43 -3.08
C ARG A 47 -14.97 -1.41 -4.60
#